data_AF-X1KHL8-F1
#
_entry.id   AF-X1KHL8-F1
#
_cell.length_a   1.000
_cell.length_b   1.000
_cell.length_c   1.000
_cell.angle_alpha   90.00
_cell.angle_beta   90.00
_cell.angle_gamma   90.00
#
_symmetry.space_group_name_H-M   'P 1'
#
loop_
_entity.id
_entity.type
_entity.pdbx_description
1 polymer ?
#
loop_
_entity_poly.entity_id
_entity_poly.type
_entity_poly.pdbx_seq_one_letter_code
_entity_poly.pdbx_strand_id
1 'polypeptide(L)'
;MLNEAKAPYILSICNTNENVGNYFLQKEKALNLGVYGADLSYASTYNMKQETMLYLEASRRLTDEMEISTAFNQTFIERIENNLENGDSLISIISDSFYDTYNYLTINKKDKLAILVMAGSWIEGLYITTQIAITAVDNTKFLDIITHQESSLKKLLEIIEPLKEDEDVSEIHGGLIDLNKIYDTIEEELTEKQLEEILNSIETLRNKIV
;
A
#
# COMPACT_ATOMS: atom_id res chain seq x y z
N MET A 1 -18.49 4.62 0.09
CA MET A 1 -17.47 5.18 1.02
C MET A 1 -16.78 6.42 0.46
N LEU A 2 -15.96 6.34 -0.60
CA LEU A 2 -15.23 7.51 -1.13
C LEU A 2 -16.14 8.53 -1.87
N ASN A 3 -17.14 8.05 -2.63
CA ASN A 3 -18.19 8.90 -3.21
C ASN A 3 -19.02 9.67 -2.15
N GLU A 4 -19.05 9.20 -0.91
CA GLU A 4 -19.79 9.83 0.19
C GLU A 4 -18.95 10.86 0.94
N ALA A 5 -17.63 10.67 0.98
CA ALA A 5 -16.70 11.56 1.68
C ALA A 5 -16.34 12.83 0.88
N LYS A 6 -16.73 12.90 -0.40
CA LYS A 6 -16.49 14.04 -1.32
C LYS A 6 -15.04 14.51 -1.42
N ALA A 7 -14.08 13.69 -0.99
CA ALA A 7 -12.67 14.01 -1.11
C ALA A 7 -12.22 13.77 -2.55
N PRO A 8 -11.61 14.75 -3.24
CA PRO A 8 -11.14 14.59 -4.61
C PRO A 8 -9.98 13.59 -4.69
N TYR A 9 -9.76 13.03 -5.88
CA TYR A 9 -8.53 12.30 -6.16
C TYR A 9 -7.32 13.25 -6.11
N ILE A 10 -6.26 12.87 -5.41
CA ILE A 10 -5.04 13.66 -5.29
C ILE A 10 -3.89 12.87 -5.91
N LEU A 11 -3.48 13.24 -7.12
CA LEU A 11 -2.39 12.54 -7.81
C LEU A 11 -1.04 12.67 -7.07
N SER A 12 -0.78 13.83 -6.46
CA SER A 12 0.52 14.15 -5.85
C SER A 12 0.86 13.35 -4.59
N ILE A 13 -0.09 12.61 -4.02
CA ILE A 13 0.17 11.73 -2.88
C ILE A 13 0.53 10.30 -3.31
N CYS A 14 0.36 9.96 -4.59
CA CYS A 14 0.76 8.65 -5.10
C CYS A 14 2.27 8.61 -5.41
N ASN A 15 2.85 7.42 -5.51
CA ASN A 15 4.20 7.24 -6.01
C ASN A 15 4.25 7.48 -7.52
N THR A 16 5.17 8.31 -8.00
CA THR A 16 5.25 8.59 -9.45
C THR A 16 5.79 7.37 -10.19
N ASN A 17 5.26 7.09 -11.38
CA ASN A 17 5.75 5.98 -12.22
C ASN A 17 7.24 6.15 -12.63
N GLU A 18 7.76 7.38 -12.58
CA GLU A 18 9.17 7.67 -12.87
C GLU A 18 10.12 7.01 -11.86
N ASN A 19 9.67 6.83 -10.61
CA ASN A 19 10.49 6.24 -9.56
C ASN A 19 10.76 4.74 -9.76
N VAL A 20 9.97 4.03 -10.57
CA VAL A 20 10.18 2.59 -10.86
C VAL A 20 11.61 2.31 -11.33
N GLY A 21 12.22 3.25 -12.07
CA GLY A 21 13.59 3.11 -12.55
C GLY A 21 14.69 3.31 -11.50
N ASN A 22 14.33 3.77 -10.31
CA ASN A 22 15.27 4.10 -9.24
C ASN A 22 15.38 2.98 -8.18
N TYR A 23 14.55 1.94 -8.25
CA TYR A 23 14.62 0.80 -7.33
C TYR A 23 15.58 -0.25 -7.86
N PHE A 24 16.71 -0.45 -7.18
CA PHE A 24 17.77 -1.35 -7.64
C PHE A 24 17.83 -2.62 -6.80
N LEU A 25 17.65 -2.50 -5.49
CA LEU A 25 17.71 -3.61 -4.55
C LEU A 25 16.39 -4.38 -4.55
N GLN A 26 16.46 -5.70 -4.29
CA GLN A 26 15.27 -6.54 -4.18
C GLN A 26 14.30 -6.04 -3.11
N LYS A 27 14.81 -5.50 -2.00
CA LYS A 27 13.97 -4.93 -0.94
C LYS A 27 13.18 -3.71 -1.41
N GLU A 28 13.81 -2.82 -2.18
CA GLU A 28 13.20 -1.60 -2.71
C GLU A 28 12.10 -1.96 -3.71
N LYS A 29 12.37 -2.92 -4.59
CA LYS A 29 11.39 -3.41 -5.57
C LYS A 29 10.20 -4.08 -4.89
N ALA A 30 10.43 -4.87 -3.85
CA ALA A 30 9.36 -5.54 -3.11
C ALA A 30 8.48 -4.53 -2.35
N LEU A 31 9.07 -3.61 -1.60
CA LEU A 31 8.34 -2.53 -0.92
C LEU A 31 7.52 -1.72 -1.92
N ASN A 32 8.13 -1.30 -3.03
CA ASN A 32 7.45 -0.46 -4.00
C ASN A 32 6.43 -1.20 -4.86
N LEU A 33 6.54 -2.52 -5.03
CA LEU A 33 5.45 -3.30 -5.61
C LEU A 33 4.20 -3.21 -4.72
N GLY A 34 4.38 -3.24 -3.39
CA GLY A 34 3.31 -2.98 -2.44
C GLY A 34 2.72 -1.57 -2.57
N VAL A 35 3.59 -0.55 -2.63
CA VAL A 35 3.22 0.87 -2.80
C VAL A 35 2.38 1.07 -4.07
N TYR A 36 2.89 0.64 -5.24
CA TYR A 36 2.13 0.78 -6.49
C TYR A 36 0.84 -0.05 -6.48
N GLY A 37 0.75 -1.11 -5.70
CA GLY A 37 -0.50 -1.83 -5.47
C GLY A 37 -1.56 -1.00 -4.77
N ALA A 38 -1.17 -0.26 -3.74
CA ALA A 38 -2.05 0.67 -3.04
C ALA A 38 -2.45 1.84 -3.96
N ASP A 39 -1.50 2.43 -4.69
CA ASP A 39 -1.75 3.51 -5.66
C ASP A 39 -2.68 3.05 -6.79
N LEU A 40 -2.46 1.85 -7.32
CA LEU A 40 -3.32 1.22 -8.32
C LEU A 40 -4.75 1.05 -7.80
N SER A 41 -4.90 0.55 -6.57
CA SER A 41 -6.20 0.41 -5.93
C SER A 41 -6.88 1.77 -5.72
N TYR A 42 -6.13 2.78 -5.28
CA TYR A 42 -6.63 4.14 -5.07
C TYR A 42 -7.11 4.77 -6.38
N ALA A 43 -6.28 4.75 -7.43
CA ALA A 43 -6.64 5.24 -8.75
C ALA A 43 -7.87 4.53 -9.33
N SER A 44 -7.92 3.20 -9.20
CA SER A 44 -9.04 2.39 -9.69
C SER A 44 -10.33 2.74 -8.96
N THR A 45 -10.27 2.95 -7.64
CA THR A 45 -11.44 3.29 -6.84
C THR A 45 -12.01 4.67 -7.21
N TYR A 46 -11.16 5.58 -7.68
CA TYR A 46 -11.55 6.89 -8.20
C TYR A 46 -11.85 6.90 -9.72
N ASN A 47 -11.80 5.74 -10.39
CA ASN A 47 -11.94 5.60 -11.84
C ASN A 47 -10.94 6.44 -12.66
N MET A 48 -9.74 6.64 -12.12
CA MET A 48 -8.65 7.37 -12.76
C MET A 48 -7.93 6.43 -13.73
N LYS A 49 -8.49 6.30 -14.94
CA LYS A 49 -8.06 5.29 -15.93
C LYS A 49 -6.59 5.42 -16.33
N GLN A 50 -6.09 6.65 -16.52
CA GLN A 50 -4.71 6.88 -16.94
C GLN A 50 -3.73 6.44 -15.84
N GLU A 51 -3.99 6.87 -14.61
CA GLU A 51 -3.22 6.56 -13.42
C GLU A 51 -3.26 5.05 -13.12
N THR A 52 -4.42 4.42 -13.28
CA THR A 52 -4.59 2.97 -13.17
C THR A 52 -3.63 2.23 -14.10
N MET A 53 -3.54 2.64 -15.37
CA MET A 53 -2.62 2.00 -16.33
C MET A 53 -1.15 2.28 -16.01
N LEU A 54 -0.82 3.49 -15.52
CA LEU A 54 0.55 3.83 -15.12
C LEU A 54 1.02 2.97 -13.95
N TYR A 55 0.22 2.82 -12.89
CA TYR A 55 0.58 2.02 -11.72
C TYR A 55 0.56 0.51 -12.01
N LEU A 56 -0.27 0.07 -12.96
CA LEU A 56 -0.23 -1.29 -13.48
C LEU A 56 1.10 -1.58 -14.20
N GLU A 57 1.56 -0.66 -15.06
CA GLU A 57 2.84 -0.79 -15.76
C GLU A 57 4.02 -0.79 -14.78
N ALA A 58 3.99 0.09 -13.77
CA ALA A 58 4.95 0.12 -12.68
C ALA A 58 5.06 -1.23 -11.97
N SER A 59 3.90 -1.76 -11.56
CA SER A 59 3.80 -3.06 -10.86
C SER A 59 4.34 -4.20 -11.73
N ARG A 60 3.98 -4.23 -13.02
CA ARG A 60 4.48 -5.23 -13.97
C ARG A 60 6.00 -5.19 -14.07
N ARG A 61 6.56 -4.00 -14.28
CA ARG A 61 8.01 -3.83 -14.41
C ARG A 61 8.74 -4.31 -13.16
N LEU A 62 8.24 -4.00 -11.97
CA LEU A 62 8.83 -4.50 -10.73
C LEU A 62 8.73 -6.03 -10.62
N THR A 63 7.60 -6.64 -10.98
CA THR A 63 7.48 -8.10 -10.98
C THR A 63 8.39 -8.77 -12.00
N ASP A 64 8.57 -8.19 -13.18
CA ASP A 64 9.48 -8.70 -14.21
C ASP A 64 10.93 -8.65 -13.73
N GLU A 65 11.35 -7.52 -13.15
CA GLU A 65 12.70 -7.33 -12.62
C GLU A 65 13.01 -8.19 -11.37
N MET A 66 11.98 -8.66 -10.66
CA MET A 66 12.09 -9.61 -9.55
C MET A 66 11.88 -11.07 -9.98
N GLU A 67 11.66 -11.30 -11.28
CA GLU A 67 11.39 -12.61 -11.88
C GLU A 67 10.18 -13.31 -11.24
N ILE A 68 9.12 -12.55 -10.95
CA ILE A 68 7.84 -13.03 -10.40
C ILE A 68 6.89 -13.30 -11.57
N SER A 69 6.67 -14.57 -11.88
CA SER A 69 6.07 -14.96 -13.16
C SER A 69 4.53 -15.03 -13.18
N THR A 70 3.82 -14.65 -12.12
CA THR A 70 2.46 -15.19 -11.90
C THR A 70 1.30 -14.22 -11.73
N ALA A 71 1.47 -12.91 -11.80
CA ALA A 71 0.36 -11.99 -11.49
C ALA A 71 0.08 -10.91 -12.55
N PHE A 72 1.11 -10.25 -13.08
CA PHE A 72 0.94 -9.11 -14.00
C PHE A 72 1.16 -9.50 -15.47
N ASN A 73 0.63 -10.65 -15.88
CA ASN A 73 0.75 -11.14 -17.26
C ASN A 73 -0.21 -10.41 -18.22
N GLN A 74 -0.04 -10.66 -19.52
CA GLN A 74 -0.86 -10.03 -20.57
C GLN A 74 -2.37 -10.26 -20.36
N THR A 75 -2.78 -11.45 -19.90
CA THR A 75 -4.19 -11.77 -19.61
C THR A 75 -4.73 -10.94 -18.43
N PHE A 76 -3.91 -10.65 -17.43
CA PHE A 76 -4.29 -9.76 -16.34
C PHE A 76 -4.49 -8.32 -16.81
N ILE A 77 -3.59 -7.82 -17.66
CA ILE A 77 -3.71 -6.49 -18.26
C ILE A 77 -4.99 -6.37 -19.07
N GLU A 78 -5.28 -7.36 -19.93
CA GLU A 78 -6.52 -7.40 -20.70
C GLU A 78 -7.76 -7.40 -19.81
N ARG A 79 -7.73 -8.09 -18.65
CA ARG A 79 -8.84 -8.05 -17.68
C ARG A 79 -9.03 -6.65 -17.10
N ILE A 80 -7.94 -5.95 -16.76
CA ILE A 80 -8.02 -4.56 -16.27
C ILE A 80 -8.59 -3.65 -17.36
N GLU A 81 -8.03 -3.67 -18.57
CA GLU A 81 -8.45 -2.83 -19.70
C GLU A 81 -9.95 -2.99 -20.02
N ASN A 82 -10.45 -4.24 -20.02
CA ASN A 82 -11.85 -4.56 -20.27
C ASN A 82 -12.79 -4.16 -19.12
N ASN A 83 -12.27 -3.85 -17.94
CA ASN A 83 -13.05 -3.48 -16.75
C ASN A 83 -12.79 -2.04 -16.30
N LEU A 84 -12.07 -1.21 -17.07
CA LEU A 84 -11.74 0.18 -16.72
C LEU A 84 -12.95 1.08 -16.38
N GLU A 85 -14.17 0.67 -16.73
CA GLU A 85 -15.42 1.39 -16.43
C GLU A 85 -16.20 0.80 -15.24
N ASN A 86 -15.69 -0.29 -14.65
CA ASN A 86 -16.33 -1.02 -13.57
C ASN A 86 -15.36 -1.10 -12.37
N GLY A 87 -15.43 -0.08 -11.50
CA GLY A 87 -14.60 0.05 -10.31
C GLY A 87 -14.62 -1.19 -9.40
N ASP A 88 -15.80 -1.77 -9.13
CA ASP A 88 -15.91 -2.94 -8.25
C ASP A 88 -15.21 -4.17 -8.87
N SER A 89 -15.38 -4.39 -10.18
CA SER A 89 -14.66 -5.44 -10.91
C SER A 89 -13.15 -5.21 -10.87
N LEU A 90 -12.70 -3.96 -11.10
CA LEU A 90 -11.27 -3.61 -11.04
C LEU A 90 -10.67 -3.93 -9.67
N ILE A 91 -11.35 -3.51 -8.59
CA ILE A 91 -10.90 -3.76 -7.22
C ILE A 91 -10.72 -5.27 -6.98
N SER A 92 -11.69 -6.10 -7.39
CA SER A 92 -11.58 -7.55 -7.26
C SER A 92 -10.41 -8.10 -8.08
N ILE A 93 -10.27 -7.70 -9.34
CA ILE A 93 -9.20 -8.16 -10.24
C ILE A 93 -7.83 -7.83 -9.66
N ILE A 94 -7.64 -6.58 -9.20
CA ILE A 94 -6.38 -6.12 -8.59
C ILE A 94 -6.09 -6.89 -7.31
N SER A 95 -7.09 -7.05 -6.44
CA SER A 95 -6.93 -7.78 -5.17
C SER A 95 -6.51 -9.23 -5.39
N ASP A 96 -7.12 -9.92 -6.35
CA ASP A 96 -6.77 -11.29 -6.71
C ASP A 96 -5.30 -11.39 -7.17
N SER A 97 -4.83 -10.43 -7.97
CA SER A 97 -3.46 -10.41 -8.50
C SER A 97 -2.40 -10.19 -7.41
N PHE A 98 -2.67 -9.32 -6.44
CA PHE A 98 -1.80 -9.14 -5.28
C PHE A 98 -1.78 -10.38 -4.38
N TYR A 99 -2.93 -11.04 -4.22
CA TYR A 99 -3.00 -12.31 -3.49
C TYR A 99 -2.23 -13.42 -4.20
N ASP A 100 -2.33 -13.53 -5.53
CA ASP A 100 -1.57 -14.49 -6.34
C ASP A 100 -0.06 -14.22 -6.27
N THR A 101 0.35 -12.93 -6.27
CA THR A 101 1.74 -12.51 -6.06
C THR A 101 2.25 -12.98 -4.69
N TYR A 102 1.48 -12.74 -3.63
CA TYR A 102 1.82 -13.17 -2.27
C TYR A 102 1.97 -14.69 -2.18
N ASN A 103 1.01 -15.44 -2.73
CA ASN A 103 1.06 -16.90 -2.74
C ASN A 103 2.27 -17.43 -3.51
N TYR A 104 2.58 -16.83 -4.66
CA TYR A 104 3.76 -17.21 -5.44
C TYR A 104 5.04 -17.01 -4.64
N LEU A 105 5.22 -15.86 -4.01
CA LEU A 105 6.41 -15.58 -3.22
C LEU A 105 6.55 -16.57 -2.07
N THR A 106 5.45 -16.84 -1.36
CA THR A 106 5.42 -17.78 -0.23
C THR A 106 5.75 -19.23 -0.67
N ILE A 107 5.10 -19.74 -1.73
CA ILE A 107 5.32 -21.10 -2.26
C ILE A 107 6.78 -21.27 -2.74
N ASN A 108 7.38 -20.21 -3.29
CA ASN A 108 8.76 -20.20 -3.75
C ASN A 108 9.78 -19.86 -2.65
N LYS A 109 9.38 -19.86 -1.37
CA LYS A 109 10.24 -19.56 -0.21
C LYS A 109 10.90 -18.18 -0.27
N LYS A 110 10.22 -17.22 -0.91
CA LYS A 110 10.59 -15.81 -0.98
C LYS A 110 9.83 -15.01 0.10
N ASP A 111 9.73 -15.57 1.32
CA ASP A 111 8.93 -15.02 2.42
C ASP A 111 9.30 -13.57 2.75
N LYS A 112 10.60 -13.25 2.72
CA LYS A 112 11.09 -11.89 2.91
C LYS A 112 10.49 -10.90 1.91
N LEU A 113 10.45 -11.25 0.62
CA LEU A 113 9.86 -10.38 -0.40
C LEU A 113 8.34 -10.26 -0.22
N ALA A 114 7.66 -11.36 0.13
CA ALA A 114 6.23 -11.34 0.41
C ALA A 114 5.88 -10.36 1.54
N ILE A 115 6.67 -10.40 2.61
CA ILE A 115 6.54 -9.52 3.78
C ILE A 115 6.79 -8.06 3.40
N LEU A 116 7.84 -7.78 2.62
CA LEU A 116 8.15 -6.43 2.17
C LEU A 116 7.05 -5.86 1.25
N VAL A 117 6.47 -6.67 0.35
CA VAL A 117 5.31 -6.27 -0.47
C VAL A 117 4.12 -5.90 0.41
N MET A 118 3.80 -6.72 1.42
CA MET A 118 2.70 -6.42 2.35
C MET A 118 2.97 -5.15 3.17
N ALA A 119 4.19 -4.97 3.66
CA ALA A 119 4.56 -3.80 4.43
C ALA A 119 4.47 -2.51 3.60
N GLY A 120 4.98 -2.51 2.37
CA GLY A 120 4.87 -1.37 1.46
C GLY A 120 3.42 -1.03 1.12
N SER A 121 2.59 -2.04 0.87
CA SER A 121 1.16 -1.86 0.60
C SER A 121 0.41 -1.26 1.79
N TRP A 122 0.70 -1.75 3.00
CA TRP A 122 0.08 -1.25 4.22
C TRP A 122 0.51 0.19 4.53
N ILE A 123 1.81 0.51 4.39
CA ILE A 123 2.36 1.85 4.60
C ILE A 123 1.69 2.85 3.65
N GLU A 124 1.64 2.52 2.36
CA GLU A 124 1.06 3.41 1.36
C GLU A 124 -0.45 3.58 1.55
N GLY A 125 -1.17 2.50 1.85
CA GLY A 125 -2.60 2.55 2.11
C GLY A 125 -2.96 3.44 3.30
N LEU A 126 -2.21 3.35 4.40
CA LEU A 126 -2.41 4.24 5.55
C LEU A 126 -2.03 5.68 5.19
N TYR A 127 -0.89 5.89 4.52
CA TYR A 127 -0.49 7.23 4.07
C TYR A 127 -1.57 7.90 3.23
N ILE A 128 -2.04 7.24 2.16
CA ILE A 128 -3.11 7.76 1.29
C ILE A 128 -4.36 8.11 2.13
N THR A 129 -4.77 7.22 3.03
CA THR A 129 -5.96 7.44 3.87
C THR A 129 -5.79 8.68 4.76
N THR A 130 -4.62 8.85 5.37
CA THR A 130 -4.33 10.01 6.22
C THR A 130 -4.29 11.33 5.44
N GLN A 131 -3.71 11.32 4.22
CA GLN A 131 -3.69 12.50 3.33
C GLN A 131 -5.09 12.88 2.85
N ILE A 132 -5.95 11.89 2.61
CA ILE A 132 -7.36 12.16 2.29
C ILE A 132 -8.10 12.73 3.51
N ALA A 133 -7.85 12.20 4.71
CA ALA A 133 -8.50 12.65 5.94
C ALA A 133 -8.25 14.13 6.25
N ILE A 134 -7.06 14.66 5.93
CA ILE A 134 -6.72 16.08 6.15
C ILE A 134 -7.26 17.02 5.07
N THR A 135 -7.63 16.50 3.90
CA THR A 135 -8.14 17.29 2.77
C THR A 135 -9.65 17.19 2.60
N ALA A 136 -10.29 16.18 3.18
CA ALA A 136 -11.72 15.96 3.13
C ALA A 136 -12.49 17.04 3.92
N VAL A 137 -13.63 17.47 3.38
CA VAL A 137 -14.55 18.39 4.08
C VAL A 137 -15.23 17.71 5.26
N ASP A 138 -15.58 16.42 5.11
CA ASP A 138 -16.03 15.53 6.18
C ASP A 138 -15.07 14.34 6.22
N ASN A 139 -14.26 14.29 7.27
CA ASN A 139 -13.23 13.28 7.45
C ASN A 139 -13.61 12.18 8.45
N THR A 140 -14.83 12.20 9.02
CA THR A 140 -15.26 11.28 10.09
C THR A 140 -15.00 9.82 9.72
N LYS A 141 -15.42 9.40 8.52
CA LYS A 141 -15.21 8.03 8.02
C LYS A 141 -13.74 7.67 7.87
N PHE A 142 -12.88 8.62 7.49
CA PHE A 142 -11.46 8.36 7.37
C PHE A 142 -10.78 8.25 8.73
N LEU A 143 -11.18 9.07 9.71
CA LEU A 143 -10.71 8.95 11.08
C LEU A 143 -11.09 7.59 11.68
N ASP A 144 -12.31 7.12 11.43
CA ASP A 144 -12.73 5.76 11.81
C ASP A 144 -11.83 4.70 11.18
N ILE A 145 -11.59 4.79 9.86
CA ILE A 145 -10.72 3.83 9.16
C ILE A 145 -9.30 3.83 9.73
N ILE A 146 -8.71 5.01 9.93
CA ILE A 146 -7.35 5.19 10.48
C ILE A 146 -7.27 4.55 11.86
N THR A 147 -8.27 4.77 12.71
CA THR A 147 -8.36 4.21 14.07
C THR A 147 -8.36 2.68 14.02
N HIS A 148 -9.15 2.07 13.12
CA HIS A 148 -9.27 0.62 13.01
C HIS A 148 -8.05 -0.07 12.36
N GLN A 149 -7.10 0.68 11.78
CA GLN A 149 -5.86 0.11 11.22
C GLN A 149 -4.92 -0.46 12.29
N GLU A 150 -5.11 -0.17 13.59
CA GLU A 150 -4.33 -0.80 14.66
C GLU A 150 -4.33 -2.34 14.54
N SER A 151 -5.51 -2.93 14.31
CA SER A 151 -5.66 -4.39 14.23
C SER A 151 -4.94 -5.00 13.03
N SER A 152 -4.85 -4.28 11.91
CA SER A 152 -4.12 -4.72 10.73
C SER A 152 -2.61 -4.52 10.90
N LEU A 153 -2.19 -3.43 11.56
CA LEU A 153 -0.79 -3.18 11.95
C LEU A 153 -0.25 -4.29 12.86
N LYS A 154 -1.00 -4.67 13.90
CA LYS A 154 -0.59 -5.73 14.84
C LYS A 154 -0.38 -7.07 14.12
N LYS A 155 -1.26 -7.43 13.19
CA LYS A 155 -1.09 -8.63 12.35
C LYS A 155 0.14 -8.53 11.44
N LEU A 156 0.38 -7.37 10.85
CA LEU A 156 1.57 -7.15 10.03
C LEU A 156 2.86 -7.32 10.86
N LEU A 157 2.89 -6.77 12.08
CA LEU A 157 3.99 -6.95 13.01
C LEU A 157 4.20 -8.42 13.39
N GLU A 158 3.14 -9.17 13.66
CA GLU A 158 3.21 -10.62 13.93
C GLU A 158 3.83 -11.40 12.76
N ILE A 159 3.52 -11.01 11.52
CA ILE A 159 4.05 -11.65 10.32
C ILE A 159 5.52 -11.27 10.08
N ILE A 160 5.91 -10.04 10.42
CA ILE A 160 7.29 -9.54 10.27
C ILE A 160 8.22 -10.11 11.34
N GLU A 161 7.70 -10.38 12.54
CA GLU A 161 8.46 -10.78 13.74
C GLU A 161 9.53 -11.88 13.50
N PRO A 162 9.28 -12.96 12.71
CA PRO A 162 10.30 -13.97 12.42
C PRO A 162 11.53 -13.44 11.67
N LEU A 163 11.42 -12.31 10.98
CA LEU A 163 12.47 -11.67 10.19
C LEU A 163 12.96 -10.34 10.78
N LYS A 164 12.62 -10.02 12.04
CA LYS A 164 12.92 -8.71 12.66
C LYS A 164 14.40 -8.32 12.69
N GLU A 165 15.30 -9.31 12.69
CA GLU A 165 16.76 -9.10 12.70
C GLU A 165 17.38 -9.10 11.28
N ASP A 166 16.59 -9.36 10.23
CA ASP A 166 17.07 -9.27 8.85
C ASP A 166 17.35 -7.81 8.48
N GLU A 167 18.50 -7.56 7.87
CA GLU A 167 18.98 -6.21 7.54
C GLU A 167 18.03 -5.43 6.61
N ASP A 168 17.28 -6.14 5.76
CA ASP A 168 16.35 -5.52 4.82
C ASP A 168 14.99 -5.21 5.46
N VAL A 169 14.68 -5.82 6.61
CA VAL A 169 13.36 -5.78 7.26
C VAL A 169 13.38 -4.97 8.56
N SER A 170 14.49 -5.02 9.30
CA SER A 170 14.62 -4.43 10.64
C SER A 170 14.27 -2.95 10.71
N GLU A 171 14.65 -2.16 9.69
CA GLU A 171 14.32 -0.73 9.64
C GLU A 171 12.81 -0.48 9.51
N ILE A 172 12.14 -1.21 8.61
CA ILE A 172 10.70 -1.10 8.41
C ILE A 172 9.95 -1.61 9.64
N HIS A 173 10.41 -2.72 10.21
CA HIS A 173 9.85 -3.28 11.43
C HIS A 173 9.92 -2.30 12.60
N GLY A 174 11.09 -1.69 12.84
CA GLY A 174 11.27 -0.70 13.90
C GLY A 174 10.34 0.49 13.74
N GLY A 175 10.20 0.99 12.51
CA GLY A 175 9.28 2.07 12.21
C GLY A 175 7.80 1.72 12.43
N LEU A 176 7.38 0.51 12.04
CA LEU A 176 6.02 0.03 12.29
C LEU A 176 5.75 -0.21 13.79
N ILE A 177 6.76 -0.64 14.56
CA ILE A 177 6.67 -0.70 16.03
C ILE A 177 6.45 0.70 16.61
N ASP A 178 7.21 1.69 16.16
CA ASP A 178 7.07 3.07 16.66
C ASP A 178 5.69 3.65 16.34
N LEU A 179 5.15 3.37 15.15
CA LEU A 179 3.77 3.69 14.81
C LEU A 179 2.76 2.95 15.70
N ASN A 180 2.97 1.66 15.99
CA ASN A 180 2.08 0.89 16.85
C ASN A 180 2.04 1.45 18.28
N LYS A 181 3.14 2.00 18.79
CA LYS A 181 3.15 2.67 20.10
C LYS A 181 2.21 3.88 20.14
N ILE A 182 2.03 4.59 19.03
CA ILE A 182 1.06 5.70 18.94
C ILE A 182 -0.35 5.12 19.02
N TYR A 183 -0.65 4.07 18.27
CA TYR A 183 -1.94 3.36 18.31
C TYR A 183 -2.28 2.84 19.70
N ASP A 184 -1.31 2.27 20.44
CA ASP A 184 -1.53 1.77 21.80
C ASP A 184 -1.91 2.88 22.81
N THR A 185 -1.80 4.17 22.44
CA THR A 185 -2.29 5.29 23.27
C THR A 185 -3.74 5.69 22.99
N ILE A 186 -4.38 5.12 21.98
CA ILE A 186 -5.77 5.42 21.61
C ILE A 186 -6.68 4.58 22.50
N GLU A 187 -7.52 5.23 23.31
CA GLU A 187 -8.44 4.53 24.22
C GLU A 187 -9.83 4.30 23.60
N GLU A 188 -10.47 5.37 23.10
CA GLU A 188 -11.81 5.30 22.49
C GLU A 188 -11.83 5.94 21.10
N GLU A 189 -11.42 7.21 21.01
CA GLU A 189 -11.42 7.98 19.76
C GLU A 189 -10.04 8.57 19.47
N LEU A 190 -9.71 8.67 18.18
CA LEU A 190 -8.49 9.29 17.70
C LEU A 190 -8.54 10.81 17.94
N THR A 191 -7.63 11.32 18.76
CA THR A 191 -7.49 12.77 18.97
C THR A 191 -6.74 13.44 17.83
N GLU A 192 -6.91 14.77 17.66
CA GLU A 192 -6.17 15.55 16.66
C GLU A 192 -4.64 15.40 16.82
N LYS A 193 -4.15 15.37 18.06
CA LYS A 193 -2.73 15.20 18.35
C LYS A 193 -2.24 13.82 17.91
N GLN A 194 -2.99 12.76 18.20
CA GLN A 194 -2.62 11.40 17.78
C GLN A 194 -2.67 11.26 16.26
N LEU A 195 -3.65 11.90 15.60
CA LEU A 195 -3.70 11.96 14.15
C LEU A 195 -2.44 12.63 13.57
N GLU A 196 -2.00 13.75 14.14
CA GLU A 196 -0.75 14.43 13.75
C GLU A 196 0.49 13.53 13.97
N GLU A 197 0.56 12.80 15.08
CA GLU A 197 1.63 11.84 15.35
C GLU A 197 1.64 10.69 14.33
N ILE A 198 0.47 10.12 14.00
CA ILE A 198 0.32 9.08 12.96
C ILE A 198 0.75 9.62 11.60
N LEU A 199 0.28 10.82 11.21
CA LEU A 199 0.62 11.48 9.95
C LEU A 199 2.13 11.62 9.79
N ASN A 200 2.80 12.20 10.80
CA ASN A 200 4.25 12.39 10.77
C ASN A 200 5.00 11.06 10.72
N SER A 201 4.54 10.06 11.49
CA SER A 201 5.17 8.74 11.53
C SER A 201 5.02 8.01 10.18
N ILE A 202 3.84 8.02 9.58
CA ILE A 202 3.60 7.31 8.32
C ILE A 202 4.28 8.02 7.14
N GLU A 203 4.31 9.35 7.11
CA GLU A 203 5.05 10.13 6.11
C GLU A 203 6.57 9.86 6.22
N THR A 204 7.11 9.84 7.43
CA THR A 204 8.52 9.50 7.66
C THR A 204 8.85 8.09 7.19
N LEU A 205 7.97 7.11 7.43
CA LEU A 205 8.15 5.74 6.96
C LEU A 205 8.09 5.64 5.44
N ARG A 206 7.09 6.28 4.82
CA ARG A 206 6.94 6.30 3.37
C ARG A 206 8.13 6.92 2.65
N ASN A 207 8.65 8.03 3.16
CA ASN A 207 9.80 8.73 2.57
C ASN A 207 11.11 7.93 2.63
N LYS A 208 11.16 6.83 3.38
CA LYS A 208 12.30 5.91 3.38
C LYS A 208 12.21 4.83 2.30
N ILE A 209 11.01 4.58 1.77
CA ILE A 209 10.78 3.50 0.81
C ILE A 209 10.53 4.01 -0.61
N VAL A 210 9.98 5.22 -0.77
CA VAL A 210 9.67 5.86 -2.06
C VAL A 210 10.78 6.81 -2.50
#